data_AF-A0A1V5LY04-F1
#
_entry.id   AF-A0A1V5LY04-F1
#
_cell.length_a   1.000
_cell.length_b   1.000
_cell.length_c   1.000
_cell.angle_alpha   90.00
_cell.angle_beta   90.00
_cell.angle_gamma   90.00
#
_symmetry.space_group_name_H-M   'P 1'
#
loop_
_entity.id
_entity.type
_entity.pdbx_description
1 polymer ?
#
loop_
_entity_poly.entity_id
_entity_poly.type
_entity_poly.pdbx_seq_one_letter_code
_entity_poly.pdbx_strand_id
1 'polypeptide(L)'
;MGDRYQHAMTLGRQYLCAHEFAAALGVFGEALRYNPRSPEAHYSYAFAAAEEIGSDLIEELAVAGVSLARLRATWREALDERLHAAMCARVTEHFGKQKLFPYKLAVARARRQVARRCLGHLRRALIMQPHYTLARELRERLTPLAATSPFDMITTLLH
;
A
#
# COMPACT_ATOMS: atom_id res chain seq x y z
N MET A 1 -16.44 27.09 -5.49
CA MET A 1 -15.31 26.14 -5.66
C MET A 1 -15.41 24.88 -4.82
N GLY A 2 -16.21 24.81 -3.74
CA GLY A 2 -16.34 23.59 -2.91
C GLY A 2 -17.01 22.39 -3.58
N ASP A 3 -17.83 22.61 -4.61
CA ASP A 3 -18.66 21.58 -5.23
C ASP A 3 -17.84 20.50 -5.97
N ARG A 4 -16.85 20.89 -6.79
CA ARG A 4 -16.00 19.94 -7.53
C ARG A 4 -15.09 19.10 -6.62
N TYR A 5 -14.59 19.69 -5.53
CA TYR A 5 -13.83 18.96 -4.53
C TYR A 5 -14.70 17.90 -3.83
N GLN A 6 -15.89 18.31 -3.36
CA GLN A 6 -16.79 17.39 -2.66
C GLN A 6 -17.30 16.29 -3.58
N HIS A 7 -17.56 16.62 -4.86
CA HIS A 7 -17.90 15.64 -5.88
C HIS A 7 -16.79 14.61 -6.07
N ALA A 8 -15.54 15.06 -6.28
CA ALA A 8 -14.39 14.16 -6.42
C ALA A 8 -14.18 13.30 -5.16
N MET A 9 -14.29 13.87 -3.95
CA MET A 9 -14.20 13.09 -2.72
C MET A 9 -15.29 12.03 -2.61
N THR A 10 -16.51 12.35 -3.02
CA THR A 10 -17.65 11.43 -2.97
C THR A 10 -17.52 10.30 -3.97
N LEU A 11 -17.16 10.63 -5.21
CA LEU A 11 -16.94 9.66 -6.27
C LEU A 11 -15.73 8.75 -5.94
N GLY A 12 -14.64 9.30 -5.40
CA GLY A 12 -13.50 8.51 -4.95
C GLY A 12 -13.88 7.52 -3.85
N ARG A 13 -14.74 7.91 -2.90
CA ARG A 13 -15.27 6.99 -1.88
C ARG A 13 -16.16 5.89 -2.48
N GLN A 14 -16.98 6.22 -3.48
CA GLN A 14 -17.79 5.22 -4.19
C GLN A 14 -16.91 4.17 -4.87
N TYR A 15 -15.84 4.60 -5.56
CA TYR A 15 -14.87 3.68 -6.14
C TYR A 15 -14.15 2.84 -5.10
N LEU A 16 -13.81 3.39 -3.92
CA LEU A 16 -13.27 2.61 -2.81
C LEU A 16 -14.25 1.51 -2.36
N CYS A 17 -15.53 1.83 -2.21
CA CYS A 17 -16.56 0.85 -1.85
C CYS A 17 -16.77 -0.21 -2.93
N ALA A 18 -16.57 0.15 -4.21
CA ALA A 18 -16.61 -0.76 -5.34
C ALA A 18 -15.31 -1.57 -5.53
N HIS A 19 -14.28 -1.35 -4.68
CA HIS A 19 -12.93 -1.93 -4.82
C HIS A 19 -12.21 -1.55 -6.13
N GLU A 20 -12.64 -0.48 -6.79
CA GLU A 20 -12.01 0.05 -8.00
C GLU A 20 -10.89 1.03 -7.62
N PHE A 21 -9.82 0.52 -7.01
CA PHE A 21 -8.79 1.34 -6.37
C PHE A 21 -8.03 2.26 -7.34
N ALA A 22 -7.79 1.81 -8.59
CA ALA A 22 -7.17 2.62 -9.63
C ALA A 22 -8.05 3.82 -10.03
N ALA A 23 -9.37 3.62 -10.15
CA ALA A 23 -10.31 4.69 -10.42
C ALA A 23 -10.40 5.65 -9.21
N ALA A 24 -10.46 5.11 -7.99
CA ALA A 24 -10.45 5.91 -6.76
C ALA A 24 -9.21 6.81 -6.67
N LEU A 25 -8.03 6.30 -7.03
CA LEU A 25 -6.79 7.07 -7.10
C LEU A 25 -6.87 8.24 -8.06
N GLY A 26 -7.38 8.01 -9.27
CA GLY A 26 -7.56 9.05 -10.27
C GLY A 26 -8.41 10.20 -9.74
N VAL A 27 -9.57 9.87 -9.15
CA VAL A 27 -10.51 10.85 -8.63
C VAL A 27 -10.00 11.56 -7.38
N PHE A 28 -9.34 10.87 -6.45
CA PHE A 28 -8.69 11.55 -5.32
C PHE A 28 -7.53 12.44 -5.78
N GLY A 29 -6.86 12.08 -6.87
CA GLY A 29 -5.89 12.95 -7.55
C GLY A 29 -6.53 14.26 -8.01
N GLU A 30 -7.75 14.21 -8.55
CA GLU A 30 -8.51 15.42 -8.88
C GLU A 30 -8.96 16.19 -7.64
N ALA A 31 -9.40 15.52 -6.59
CA ALA A 31 -9.71 16.16 -5.31
C ALA A 31 -8.50 16.94 -4.78
N LEU A 32 -7.30 16.37 -4.91
CA LEU A 32 -6.03 17.05 -4.59
C LEU A 32 -5.66 18.18 -5.57
N ARG A 33 -6.15 18.18 -6.82
CA ARG A 33 -6.00 19.33 -7.72
C ARG A 33 -6.90 20.50 -7.29
N TYR A 34 -8.14 20.21 -6.87
CA TYR A 34 -9.09 21.21 -6.44
C TYR A 34 -8.80 21.76 -5.04
N ASN A 35 -8.40 20.89 -4.11
CA ASN A 35 -7.93 21.27 -2.78
C ASN A 35 -6.62 20.56 -2.44
N PRO A 36 -5.47 21.13 -2.86
CA PRO A 36 -4.16 20.55 -2.60
C PRO A 36 -3.81 20.48 -1.13
N ARG A 37 -4.53 21.18 -0.25
CA ARG A 37 -4.26 21.26 1.19
C ARG A 37 -5.18 20.38 2.03
N SER A 38 -6.01 19.53 1.41
CA SER A 38 -6.90 18.65 2.16
C SER A 38 -6.16 17.43 2.73
N PRO A 39 -6.06 17.29 4.06
CA PRO A 39 -5.48 16.10 4.68
C PRO A 39 -6.31 14.85 4.36
N GLU A 40 -7.64 14.98 4.29
CA GLU A 40 -8.57 13.90 3.96
C GLU A 40 -8.32 13.36 2.55
N ALA A 41 -8.09 14.24 1.56
CA ALA A 41 -7.77 13.82 0.20
C ALA A 41 -6.38 13.18 0.11
N HIS A 42 -5.39 13.68 0.86
CA HIS A 42 -4.07 13.07 0.95
C HIS A 42 -4.11 11.67 1.58
N TYR A 43 -4.90 11.50 2.64
CA TYR A 43 -5.13 10.21 3.28
C TYR A 43 -5.86 9.24 2.34
N SER A 44 -6.97 9.68 1.73
CA SER A 44 -7.78 8.84 0.85
C SER A 44 -7.02 8.40 -0.40
N TYR A 45 -6.18 9.28 -0.96
CA TYR A 45 -5.25 8.93 -2.03
C TYR A 45 -4.22 7.90 -1.58
N ALA A 46 -3.61 8.09 -0.41
CA ALA A 46 -2.63 7.14 0.13
C ALA A 46 -3.24 5.76 0.42
N PHE A 47 -4.48 5.74 0.91
CA PHE A 47 -5.24 4.51 1.12
C PHE A 47 -5.53 3.80 -0.20
N ALA A 48 -6.09 4.51 -1.19
CA ALA A 48 -6.36 3.96 -2.52
C ALA A 48 -5.08 3.44 -3.18
N ALA A 49 -3.94 4.12 -2.99
CA ALA A 49 -2.63 3.68 -3.46
C ALA A 49 -2.18 2.37 -2.82
N ALA A 50 -2.42 2.20 -1.51
CA ALA A 50 -2.05 0.97 -0.81
C ALA A 50 -2.89 -0.23 -1.28
N GLU A 51 -4.18 -0.02 -1.50
CA GLU A 51 -5.11 -1.07 -1.95
C GLU A 51 -4.88 -1.46 -3.41
N GLU A 52 -4.57 -0.50 -4.29
CA GLU A 52 -4.18 -0.80 -5.69
C GLU A 52 -2.92 -1.67 -5.72
N ILE A 53 -1.90 -1.35 -4.91
CA ILE A 53 -0.68 -2.18 -4.81
C ILE A 53 -0.99 -3.57 -4.24
N GLY A 54 -1.99 -3.68 -3.36
CA GLY A 54 -2.51 -4.97 -2.92
C GLY A 54 -3.03 -5.82 -4.08
N SER A 55 -3.62 -5.19 -5.10
CA SER A 55 -4.11 -5.86 -6.32
C SER A 55 -2.94 -6.31 -7.21
N ASP A 56 -1.94 -5.44 -7.44
CA ASP A 56 -0.70 -5.79 -8.16
C ASP A 56 0.04 -6.97 -7.50
N LEU A 57 0.10 -6.99 -6.16
CA LEU A 57 0.70 -8.08 -5.39
C LEU A 57 -0.04 -9.40 -5.64
N ILE A 58 -1.37 -9.39 -5.66
CA ILE A 58 -2.17 -10.59 -5.94
C ILE A 58 -1.85 -11.12 -7.34
N GLU A 59 -1.72 -10.25 -8.33
CA GLU A 59 -1.37 -10.63 -9.69
C GLU A 59 0.05 -11.22 -9.78
N GLU A 60 1.06 -10.57 -9.18
CA GLU A 60 2.44 -11.08 -9.14
C GLU A 60 2.50 -12.46 -8.47
N LEU A 61 1.79 -12.64 -7.35
CA LEU A 61 1.71 -13.92 -6.66
C LEU A 61 0.98 -14.98 -7.48
N ALA A 62 -0.10 -14.62 -8.19
CA ALA A 62 -0.80 -15.53 -9.08
C ALA A 62 0.11 -16.03 -10.20
N VAL A 63 0.90 -15.15 -10.83
CA VAL A 63 1.93 -15.52 -11.83
C VAL A 63 3.00 -16.43 -11.21
N ALA A 64 3.40 -16.17 -9.97
CA ALA A 64 4.33 -17.03 -9.24
C ALA A 64 3.72 -18.40 -8.83
N GLY A 65 2.42 -18.62 -9.08
CA GLY A 65 1.69 -19.84 -8.71
C GLY A 65 1.28 -19.87 -7.24
N VAL A 66 1.28 -18.73 -6.55
CA VAL A 66 0.85 -18.56 -5.15
C VAL A 66 -0.51 -17.87 -5.13
N SER A 67 -1.56 -18.65 -4.88
CA SER A 67 -2.91 -18.11 -4.72
C SER A 67 -3.20 -17.77 -3.26
N LEU A 68 -3.43 -16.48 -2.96
CA LEU A 68 -3.87 -16.06 -1.62
C LEU A 68 -5.24 -16.64 -1.25
N ALA A 69 -6.12 -16.88 -2.23
CA ALA A 69 -7.39 -17.55 -2.00
C ALA A 69 -7.20 -18.99 -1.51
N ARG A 70 -6.25 -19.73 -2.09
CA ARG A 70 -5.89 -21.09 -1.62
C ARG A 70 -5.32 -21.08 -0.21
N LEU A 71 -4.57 -20.04 0.13
CA LEU A 71 -4.08 -19.84 1.49
C LEU A 71 -5.23 -19.49 2.44
N ARG A 72 -6.34 -18.87 1.97
CA ARG A 72 -7.31 -18.12 2.79
C ARG A 72 -6.63 -16.93 3.48
N ALA A 73 -5.91 -16.14 2.70
CA ALA A 73 -5.17 -14.97 3.17
C ALA A 73 -5.62 -13.71 2.43
N THR A 74 -5.49 -12.55 3.09
CA THR A 74 -5.64 -11.25 2.43
C THR A 74 -4.27 -10.63 2.14
N TRP A 75 -4.19 -9.76 1.15
CA TRP A 75 -2.96 -9.02 0.85
C TRP A 75 -2.53 -8.12 2.02
N ARG A 76 -3.47 -7.66 2.85
CA ARG A 76 -3.18 -6.91 4.10
C ARG A 76 -2.36 -7.75 5.06
N GLU A 77 -2.72 -9.01 5.25
CA GLU A 77 -1.94 -9.95 6.08
C GLU A 77 -0.57 -10.24 5.48
N ALA A 78 -0.45 -10.29 4.16
CA ALA A 78 0.84 -10.50 3.49
C ALA A 78 1.78 -9.29 3.66
N LEU A 79 1.22 -8.08 3.64
CA LEU A 79 1.95 -6.82 3.80
C LEU A 79 2.21 -6.45 5.26
N ASP A 80 1.41 -6.93 6.22
CA ASP A 80 1.63 -6.68 7.65
C ASP A 80 2.90 -7.39 8.14
N GLU A 81 3.80 -6.64 8.77
CA GLU A 81 5.09 -7.14 9.26
C GLU A 81 4.94 -8.24 10.30
N ARG A 82 3.97 -8.11 11.22
CA ARG A 82 3.73 -9.06 12.31
C ARG A 82 3.17 -10.38 11.79
N LEU A 83 2.39 -10.33 10.72
CA LEU A 83 1.72 -11.51 10.14
C LEU A 83 2.57 -12.18 9.04
N HIS A 84 3.62 -11.52 8.55
CA HIS A 84 4.43 -11.99 7.44
C HIS A 84 5.15 -13.32 7.70
N ALA A 85 5.67 -13.52 8.92
CA ALA A 85 6.35 -14.75 9.30
C ALA A 85 5.41 -15.97 9.25
N ALA A 86 4.20 -15.82 9.79
CA ALA A 86 3.16 -16.84 9.71
C ALA A 86 2.76 -17.13 8.25
N MET A 87 2.72 -16.09 7.41
CA MET A 87 2.43 -16.26 5.98
C MET A 87 3.54 -17.01 5.25
N CYS A 88 4.81 -16.74 5.57
CA CYS A 88 5.94 -17.51 5.04
C CYS A 88 5.84 -19.01 5.37
N ALA A 89 5.42 -19.35 6.58
CA ALA A 89 5.17 -20.73 6.98
C ALA A 89 4.07 -21.37 6.14
N ARG A 90 2.92 -20.69 5.98
CA ARG A 90 1.79 -21.17 5.15
C ARG A 90 2.15 -21.33 3.68
N VAL A 91 2.92 -20.39 3.11
CA VAL A 91 3.42 -20.49 1.73
C VAL A 91 4.31 -21.72 1.58
N THR A 92 5.19 -21.96 2.55
CA THR A 92 6.07 -23.13 2.55
C THR A 92 5.26 -24.43 2.66
N GLU A 93 4.22 -24.45 3.49
CA GLU A 93 3.33 -25.60 3.69
C GLU A 93 2.52 -25.92 2.42
N HIS A 94 1.89 -24.92 1.80
CA HIS A 94 0.97 -25.17 0.67
C HIS A 94 1.65 -25.24 -0.70
N PHE A 95 2.79 -24.58 -0.86
CA PHE A 95 3.46 -24.45 -2.17
C PHE A 95 4.92 -24.89 -2.18
N GLY A 96 5.49 -25.25 -1.03
CA GLY A 96 6.88 -25.67 -0.89
C GLY A 96 7.89 -24.50 -0.79
N LYS A 97 9.10 -24.82 -0.34
CA LYS A 97 10.19 -23.85 -0.11
C LYS A 97 10.58 -23.08 -1.39
N GLN A 98 10.43 -23.69 -2.55
CA GLN A 98 10.71 -23.09 -3.86
C GLN A 98 9.84 -21.88 -4.18
N LYS A 99 8.64 -21.76 -3.57
CA LYS A 99 7.76 -20.61 -3.75
C LYS A 99 7.94 -19.53 -2.68
N LEU A 100 8.75 -19.79 -1.65
CA LEU A 100 8.99 -18.84 -0.58
C LEU A 100 9.75 -17.60 -1.05
N PHE A 101 10.78 -17.77 -1.88
CA PHE A 101 11.55 -16.66 -2.44
C PHE A 101 10.70 -15.72 -3.31
N PRO A 102 9.97 -16.21 -4.35
CA PRO A 102 9.15 -15.31 -5.17
C PRO A 102 8.05 -14.64 -4.36
N TYR A 103 7.46 -15.31 -3.37
CA TYR A 103 6.53 -14.69 -2.42
C TYR A 103 7.17 -13.53 -1.66
N LYS A 104 8.34 -13.75 -1.03
CA LYS A 104 9.04 -12.72 -0.26
C LYS A 104 9.45 -11.53 -1.13
N LEU A 105 9.90 -11.80 -2.36
CA LEU A 105 10.27 -10.76 -3.32
C LEU A 105 9.06 -9.90 -3.72
N ALA A 106 7.92 -10.52 -4.03
CA ALA A 106 6.69 -9.82 -4.36
C ALA A 106 6.23 -8.93 -3.19
N VAL A 107 6.21 -9.47 -1.97
CA VAL A 107 5.85 -8.70 -0.77
C VAL A 107 6.82 -7.54 -0.50
N ALA A 108 8.13 -7.77 -0.63
CA ALA A 108 9.13 -6.72 -0.45
C ALA A 108 8.97 -5.59 -1.47
N ARG A 109 8.71 -5.92 -2.73
CA ARG A 109 8.41 -4.93 -3.79
C ARG A 109 7.15 -4.14 -3.47
N ALA A 110 6.07 -4.81 -3.13
CA ALA A 110 4.80 -4.18 -2.77
C ALA A 110 4.97 -3.23 -1.57
N ARG A 111 5.63 -3.66 -0.49
CA ARG A 111 5.95 -2.80 0.67
C ARG A 111 6.73 -1.56 0.29
N ARG A 112 7.76 -1.71 -0.54
CA ARG A 112 8.56 -0.58 -1.04
C ARG A 112 7.73 0.39 -1.87
N GLN A 113 6.86 -0.12 -2.73
CA GLN A 113 5.98 0.68 -3.58
C GLN A 113 4.97 1.47 -2.75
N VAL A 114 4.34 0.83 -1.74
CA VAL A 114 3.43 1.50 -0.81
C VAL A 114 4.16 2.62 -0.09
N ALA A 115 5.33 2.33 0.48
CA ALA A 115 6.14 3.31 1.18
C ALA A 115 6.48 4.51 0.29
N ARG A 116 6.95 4.29 -0.94
CA ARG A 116 7.30 5.36 -1.88
C ARG A 116 6.11 6.25 -2.24
N ARG A 117 4.95 5.65 -2.54
CA ARG A 117 3.75 6.40 -2.91
C ARG A 117 3.22 7.22 -1.72
N CYS A 118 3.17 6.63 -0.53
CA CYS A 118 2.69 7.32 0.68
C CYS A 118 3.61 8.48 1.12
N LEU A 119 4.94 8.30 1.06
CA LEU A 119 5.89 9.31 1.50
C LEU A 119 5.76 10.64 0.75
N GLY A 120 5.40 10.61 -0.53
CA GLY A 120 5.16 11.82 -1.32
C GLY A 120 4.02 12.67 -0.75
N HIS A 121 2.92 12.02 -0.36
CA HIS A 121 1.75 12.70 0.21
C HIS A 121 1.98 13.10 1.67
N LEU A 122 2.68 12.28 2.46
CA LEU A 122 3.00 12.58 3.85
C LEU A 122 3.96 13.78 3.98
N ARG A 123 4.95 13.90 3.09
CA ARG A 123 5.82 15.09 3.04
C ARG A 123 5.01 16.35 2.78
N ARG A 124 4.06 16.31 1.84
CA ARG A 124 3.19 17.45 1.53
C ARG A 124 2.29 17.81 2.71
N ALA A 125 1.67 16.81 3.35
CA ALA A 125 0.84 17.02 4.53
C ALA A 125 1.62 17.70 5.68
N LEU A 126 2.87 17.29 5.91
CA LEU A 126 3.72 17.88 6.97
C LEU A 126 4.25 19.28 6.62
N ILE A 127 4.40 19.62 5.34
CA ILE A 127 4.69 21.02 4.95
C ILE A 127 3.51 21.92 5.31
N MET A 128 2.28 21.43 5.12
CA MET A 128 1.06 22.21 5.36
C MET A 128 0.69 22.27 6.84
N GLN A 129 0.86 21.15 7.56
CA GLN A 129 0.60 21.03 8.98
C GLN A 129 1.77 20.30 9.65
N PRO A 130 2.83 21.05 10.04
CA PRO A 130 4.05 20.47 10.63
C PRO A 130 3.79 19.67 11.90
N HIS A 131 2.75 20.04 12.65
CA HIS A 131 2.35 19.38 13.89
C HIS A 131 1.45 18.16 13.67
N TYR A 132 1.23 17.70 12.43
CA TYR A 132 0.43 16.52 12.17
C TYR A 132 1.18 15.24 12.57
N THR A 133 1.08 14.90 13.86
CA THR A 133 1.81 13.80 14.51
C THR A 133 1.66 12.48 13.77
N LEU A 134 0.43 12.12 13.40
CA LEU A 134 0.14 10.90 12.65
C LEU A 134 0.91 10.81 11.32
N ALA A 135 0.97 11.92 10.57
CA ALA A 135 1.69 11.95 9.29
C ALA A 135 3.20 11.85 9.47
N ARG A 136 3.74 12.41 10.56
CA ARG A 136 5.17 12.34 10.91
C ARG A 136 5.58 10.92 11.30
N GLU A 137 4.83 10.30 12.21
CA GLU A 137 5.07 8.92 12.63
C GLU A 137 5.01 7.95 11.45
N LEU A 138 4.00 8.11 10.59
CA LEU A 138 3.87 7.29 9.39
C LEU A 138 5.02 7.52 8.41
N ARG A 139 5.49 8.76 8.25
CA ARG A 139 6.64 9.08 7.40
C ARG A 139 7.92 8.42 7.93
N GLU A 140 8.18 8.52 9.22
CA GLU A 140 9.37 7.93 9.86
C GLU A 140 9.41 6.42 9.65
N ARG A 141 8.27 5.74 9.81
CA ARG A 141 8.13 4.30 9.56
C ARG A 141 8.33 3.91 8.09
N LEU A 142 7.79 4.69 7.16
CA LEU A 142 7.82 4.36 5.73
C LEU A 142 9.12 4.77 5.04
N THR A 143 9.87 5.74 5.58
CA THR A 143 11.13 6.22 4.99
C THR A 143 12.17 5.12 4.78
N PRO A 144 12.52 4.28 5.78
CA PRO A 144 13.47 3.19 5.57
C PRO A 144 12.95 2.21 4.52
N LEU A 145 11.66 1.86 4.55
CA LEU A 145 11.06 0.95 3.59
C LEU A 145 11.13 1.48 2.14
N ALA A 146 11.02 2.78 1.91
CA ALA A 146 11.16 3.30 0.54
C ALA A 146 12.60 3.26 0.01
N ALA A 147 13.58 3.38 0.90
CA ALA A 147 15.00 3.43 0.59
C ALA A 147 15.58 2.03 0.35
N THR A 148 15.27 1.07 1.22
CA THR A 148 15.81 -0.29 1.20
C THR A 148 15.50 -1.01 -0.12
N SER A 149 16.46 -1.76 -0.65
CA SER A 149 16.24 -2.62 -1.82
C SER A 149 15.30 -3.77 -1.45
N PRO A 150 14.42 -4.25 -2.35
CA PRO A 150 13.62 -5.44 -2.09
C PRO A 150 14.47 -6.66 -1.70
N PHE A 151 15.69 -6.79 -2.25
CA PHE A 151 16.62 -7.85 -1.85
C PHE A 151 17.11 -7.70 -0.40
N ASP A 152 17.49 -6.49 -0.01
CA ASP A 152 17.92 -6.19 1.37
C ASP A 152 16.75 -6.33 2.35
N MET A 153 15.52 -6.03 1.93
CA MET A 153 14.32 -6.29 2.73
C MET A 153 14.10 -7.77 2.96
N ILE A 154 14.32 -8.61 1.94
CA ILE A 154 14.20 -10.06 2.11
C ILE A 154 15.23 -10.55 3.14
N THR A 155 16.44 -9.99 3.16
CA THR A 155 17.49 -10.39 4.11
C THR A 155 17.26 -9.82 5.52
N THR A 156 16.66 -8.64 5.66
CA THR A 156 16.32 -8.04 6.98
C THR A 156 15.00 -8.52 7.56
N LEU A 157 14.01 -8.91 6.75
CA LEU A 157 12.75 -9.54 7.19
C LEU A 157 12.94 -11.01 7.63
N LEU A 158 14.20 -11.46 7.76
CA LEU A 158 14.60 -12.85 8.00
C LEU A 158 15.27 -13.09 9.36
N HIS A 159 15.28 -12.11 10.26
CA HIS A 159 15.69 -12.29 11.66
C HIS A 159 14.57 -11.92 12.63
#